data_AF-A0A0S8CKU5-F1
#
_entry.id   AF-A0A0S8CKU5-F1
#
_cell.length_a   1.000
_cell.length_b   1.000
_cell.length_c   1.000
_cell.angle_alpha   90.00
_cell.angle_beta   90.00
_cell.angle_gamma   90.00
#
_symmetry.space_group_name_H-M   'P 1'
#
loop_
_entity.id
_entity.type
_entity.pdbx_description
1 polymer ?
#
loop_
_entity_poly.entity_id
_entity_poly.type
_entity_poly.pdbx_seq_one_letter_code
_entity_poly.pdbx_strand_id
1 'polypeptide(L)' 'MNILVFGPNGSGKGTQGAIVQKKYNMPHIESGAIFRQNIGGGTELGKKAKEYIDRGDLVPDE' A
#
# COMPACT_ATOMS: atom_id res chain seq x y z
N MET A 1 -15.02 10.57 7.86
CA MET A 1 -15.42 9.25 7.32
C MET A 1 -14.14 8.45 7.11
N ASN A 2 -14.10 7.19 7.53
CA ASN A 2 -12.95 6.31 7.34
C ASN A 2 -13.40 5.12 6.50
N ILE A 3 -12.68 4.81 5.43
CA ILE A 3 -13.04 3.77 4.46
C ILE A 3 -11.90 2.77 4.36
N LEU A 4 -12.20 1.48 4.55
CA LEU A 4 -11.29 0.39 4.26
C LEU A 4 -11.71 -0.27 2.95
N VAL A 5 -10.79 -0.37 2.00
CA VAL A 5 -11.00 -1.07 0.72
C VAL A 5 -10.10 -2.31 0.71
N PHE A 6 -10.71 -3.50 0.68
CA PHE A 6 -9.99 -4.78 0.67
C PHE A 6 -10.49 -5.66 -0.48
N GLY A 7 -9.69 -6.65 -0.88
CA GLY A 7 -9.96 -7.51 -2.03
C GLY A 7 -8.69 -8.07 -2.66
N PRO A 8 -8.80 -9.04 -3.59
CA PRO A 8 -7.65 -9.73 -4.18
C PRO A 8 -6.76 -8.81 -5.03
N ASN A 9 -5.56 -9.29 -5.38
CA ASN A 9 -4.70 -8.59 -6.33
C ASN A 9 -5.41 -8.42 -7.68
N GLY A 10 -5.30 -7.24 -8.28
CA GLY A 10 -6.02 -6.92 -9.52
C GLY A 10 -7.49 -6.50 -9.36
N SER A 11 -8.07 -6.53 -8.15
CA SER A 11 -9.49 -6.19 -7.94
C SER A 11 -9.85 -4.69 -8.08
N GLY A 12 -8.91 -3.84 -8.48
CA GLY A 12 -9.15 -2.40 -8.70
C GLY A 12 -9.17 -1.53 -7.43
N LYS A 13 -8.66 -2.01 -6.28
CA LYS A 13 -8.66 -1.25 -5.00
C LYS A 13 -8.05 0.14 -5.13
N GLY A 14 -6.85 0.24 -5.71
CA GLY A 14 -6.16 1.52 -5.90
C GLY A 14 -6.92 2.47 -6.82
N THR A 15 -7.57 1.93 -7.87
CA THR A 15 -8.43 2.70 -8.77
C THR A 15 -9.62 3.29 -8.01
N GLN A 16 -10.31 2.48 -7.20
CA GLN A 16 -11.45 2.95 -6.40
C GLN A 16 -11.02 3.94 -5.32
N GLY A 17 -9.88 3.70 -4.65
CA GLY A 17 -9.31 4.62 -3.66
C GLY A 17 -8.99 6.00 -4.24
N ALA A 18 -8.40 6.04 -5.45
CA ALA A 18 -8.12 7.30 -6.16
C ALA A 18 -9.40 8.07 -6.55
N ILE A 19 -10.47 7.37 -6.93
CA ILE A 19 -11.77 7.98 -7.22
C ILE A 19 -12.37 8.60 -5.95
N VAL A 20 -12.35 7.86 -4.83
CA VAL A 20 -12.84 8.34 -3.52
C VAL A 20 -12.05 9.56 -3.05
N GLN A 21 -10.71 9.52 -3.15
CA GLN A 21 -9.84 10.66 -2.83
C GLN A 21 -10.25 11.92 -3.59
N LYS A 22 -10.41 11.83 -4.91
CA LYS A 22 -10.78 12.97 -5.76
C LYS A 22 -12.18 13.48 -5.44
N LYS A 23 -13.14 12.58 -5.24
CA LYS A 23 -14.55 12.93 -5.02
C LYS A 23 -14.79 13.61 -3.67
N TYR A 24 -14.08 13.19 -2.63
CA TYR A 24 -14.32 13.65 -1.26
C TYR A 24 -13.16 14.47 -0.67
N ASN A 25 -12.13 14.79 -1.47
CA ASN A 25 -10.92 15.46 -1.04
C ASN A 25 -10.30 14.81 0.21
N MET A 26 -10.12 13.49 0.15
CA MET A 26 -9.63 12.69 1.28
C MET A 26 -8.25 12.09 0.99
N PRO A 27 -7.38 11.91 2.00
CA PRO A 27 -6.14 11.16 1.84
C PRO A 27 -6.41 9.73 1.37
N HIS A 28 -5.65 9.27 0.37
CA HIS A 28 -5.60 7.87 -0.04
C HIS A 28 -4.30 7.25 0.48
N ILE A 29 -4.44 6.25 1.35
CA ILE A 29 -3.31 5.55 1.97
C ILE A 29 -3.30 4.12 1.44
N GLU A 30 -2.22 3.75 0.74
CA GLU A 30 -1.99 2.40 0.25
C GLU A 30 -0.66 1.88 0.83
N SER A 31 -0.72 0.91 1.74
CA SER A 31 0.46 0.30 2.36
C SER A 31 1.42 -0.26 1.31
N GLY A 32 0.91 -0.94 0.29
CA GLY A 32 1.70 -1.45 -0.83
C GLY A 32 2.50 -0.36 -1.57
N ALA A 33 1.92 0.83 -1.78
CA ALA A 33 2.61 1.95 -2.40
C ALA A 33 3.70 2.53 -1.48
N ILE A 34 3.41 2.66 -0.19
CA ILE A 34 4.35 3.13 0.84
C ILE A 34 5.57 2.20 0.92
N PHE A 35 5.36 0.88 0.94
CA PHE A 35 6.47 -0.07 0.95
C PHE A 35 7.30 0.00 -0.33
N ARG A 36 6.66 0.03 -1.52
CA ARG A 36 7.38 0.15 -2.80
C ARG A 36 8.23 1.42 -2.87
N GLN A 37 7.73 2.55 -2.36
CA GLN A 37 8.48 3.80 -2.28
C GLN A 37 9.71 3.67 -1.37
N ASN A 38 9.56 3.06 -0.19
CA ASN A 38 10.67 2.84 0.75
C ASN A 38 11.73 1.89 0.18
N ILE A 39 11.30 0.83 -0.52
CA ILE A 39 12.19 -0.10 -1.22
C ILE A 39 12.99 0.65 -2.29
N GLY A 40 12.32 1.43 -3.15
CA GLY A 40 12.98 2.21 -4.20
C GLY A 40 13.92 3.28 -3.65
N GLY A 41 13.63 3.82 -2.46
CA GLY A 41 14.47 4.77 -1.75
C GLY A 41 15.61 4.15 -0.93
N GLY A 42 15.72 2.81 -0.87
CA GLY A 42 16.77 2.13 -0.12
C GLY A 42 16.75 2.37 1.39
N THR A 43 15.59 2.71 1.95
CA THR A 43 15.47 3.00 3.39
C THR A 43 15.62 1.73 4.23
N GLU A 44 15.94 1.85 5.52
CA GLU A 44 16.02 0.69 6.42
C GLU A 44 14.69 -0.07 6.51
N LEU A 45 13.56 0.66 6.52
CA LEU A 45 12.23 0.07 6.40
C LEU A 45 12.06 -0.66 5.05
N GLY A 46 12.52 -0.04 3.96
CA GLY A 46 12.45 -0.60 2.62
C GLY A 46 13.21 -1.91 2.51
N LYS A 47 14.44 -1.98 3.03
CA LYS A 47 15.27 -3.20 3.03
C LYS A 47 14.58 -4.34 3.77
N LYS A 48 14.10 -4.09 4.99
CA LYS A 48 13.35 -5.08 5.79
C LYS A 48 12.09 -5.56 5.08
N ALA A 49 11.27 -4.62 4.58
CA ALA A 49 10.02 -4.95 3.89
C ALA A 49 10.25 -5.75 2.60
N LYS A 50 11.35 -5.47 1.88
CA LYS A 50 11.71 -6.17 0.64
C LYS A 50 11.83 -7.68 0.83
N GLU A 51 12.43 -8.12 1.93
CA GLU A 51 12.64 -9.55 2.22
C GLU A 51 11.33 -10.34 2.30
N TYR A 52 10.27 -9.75 2.86
CA TYR A 52 8.94 -10.36 2.94
C TYR A 52 8.21 -10.27 1.60
N ILE A 53 8.22 -9.07 0.99
CA ILE A 53 7.47 -8.80 -0.25
C ILE A 53 7.99 -9.65 -1.41
N ASP A 54 9.31 -9.83 -1.54
CA ASP A 54 9.91 -10.68 -2.58
C ASP A 54 9.48 -12.15 -2.47
N ARG A 55 9.19 -12.63 -1.25
CA ARG A 55 8.68 -13.99 -0.99
C ARG A 55 7.17 -14.11 -1.17
N GLY A 56 6.46 -12.99 -1.35
CA GLY A 56 4.99 -12.94 -1.36
C GLY A 56 4.38 -12.99 0.05
N ASP A 57 5.18 -12.82 1.09
CA ASP A 57 4.72 -12.78 2.48
C ASP A 57 4.15 -11.40 2.84
N LEU A 58 3.35 -11.36 3.91
CA LEU A 58 2.98 -10.11 4.55
C LEU A 58 4.16 -9.55 5.36
N VAL A 59 4.36 -8.24 5.27
CA VAL A 59 5.27 -7.53 6.20
C VAL A 59 4.63 -7.62 7.60
N PRO A 60 5.37 -8.04 8.64
CA PRO A 60 4.87 -8.09 10.00
C PRO A 60 4.38 -6.72 10.50
N ASP A 61 3.45 -6.73 11.45
CA ASP A 61 2.92 -5.49 12.07
C ASP A 61 3.92 -4.83 13.06
N GLU A 62 4.98 -5.54 13.43
CA GLU A 62 6.02 -5.14 14.41
C GLU A 62 7.18 -4.32 13.80
#